data_AF-A0A0F9GTL5-F1
#
_entry.id   AF-A0A0F9GTL5-F1
#
_cell.length_a   1.000
_cell.length_b   1.000
_cell.length_c   1.000
_cell.angle_alpha   90.00
_cell.angle_beta   90.00
_cell.angle_gamma   90.00
#
_symmetry.space_group_name_H-M   'P 1'
#
loop_
_entity.id
_entity.type
_entity.pdbx_description
1 polymer ?
#
loop_
_entity_poly.entity_id
_entity_poly.type
_entity_poly.pdbx_seq_one_letter_code
_entity_poly.pdbx_strand_id
1 'polypeptide(L)'
;MTDLYKDRVTPRFYGIPPGADFPAEVITGLTDRLGDASPQDWAGVELFVNTRRMQRRMKDLLSAGPARLLPAIRLVTDPALT
;
A
#
# COMPACT_ATOMS: atom_id res chain seq x y z
N MET A 1 14.83 -10.94 -15.18
CA MET A 1 15.15 -9.65 -14.52
C MET A 1 14.48 -9.61 -13.15
N THR A 2 14.69 -10.65 -12.33
CA THR A 2 13.86 -10.91 -11.13
C THR A 2 14.72 -11.18 -9.88
N ASP A 3 16.05 -11.11 -10.01
CA ASP A 3 17.00 -11.54 -8.96
C ASP A 3 17.74 -10.39 -8.27
N LEU A 4 17.25 -9.16 -8.36
CA LEU A 4 17.99 -7.98 -7.87
C LEU A 4 17.75 -7.60 -6.40
N TYR A 5 16.91 -8.33 -5.65
CA TYR A 5 16.44 -7.87 -4.32
C TYR A 5 16.30 -8.96 -3.25
N LYS A 6 17.12 -10.01 -3.31
CA LYS A 6 16.89 -11.21 -2.49
C LYS A 6 17.34 -11.09 -1.03
N ASP A 7 18.36 -10.29 -0.69
CA ASP A 7 18.96 -10.30 0.67
C ASP A 7 19.15 -8.89 1.31
N ARG A 8 18.17 -8.51 2.16
CA ARG A 8 18.08 -7.44 3.19
C ARG A 8 18.03 -5.93 2.81
N VAL A 9 17.14 -5.20 3.53
CA VAL A 9 16.89 -3.72 3.56
C VAL A 9 17.15 -2.97 2.25
N THR A 10 16.62 -3.49 1.15
CA THR A 10 16.66 -2.82 -0.15
C THR A 10 15.23 -2.56 -0.62
N PRO A 11 14.94 -1.38 -1.18
CA PRO A 11 13.62 -1.09 -1.73
C PRO A 11 13.17 -2.19 -2.69
N ARG A 12 11.98 -2.76 -2.47
CA ARG A 12 11.42 -3.82 -3.33
C ARG A 12 10.59 -3.18 -4.44
N PHE A 13 10.82 -3.60 -5.68
CA PHE A 13 10.01 -3.18 -6.81
C PHE A 13 8.85 -4.17 -7.04
N TYR A 14 7.66 -3.63 -7.29
CA TYR A 14 6.47 -4.40 -7.58
C TYR A 14 5.81 -3.88 -8.86
N GLY A 15 5.29 -4.79 -9.67
CA GLY A 15 4.61 -4.47 -10.91
C GLY A 15 3.22 -5.10 -10.96
N ILE A 16 2.35 -4.49 -11.75
CA ILE A 16 1.01 -5.00 -12.07
C ILE A 16 0.81 -4.97 -13.59
N PRO A 17 -0.09 -5.78 -14.16
CA PRO A 17 -0.40 -5.73 -15.58
C PRO A 17 -0.90 -4.35 -16.03
N PRO A 18 -0.63 -3.94 -17.28
CA PRO A 18 -1.23 -2.72 -17.84
C PRO A 18 -2.76 -2.79 -17.80
N GLY A 19 -3.40 -1.67 -17.42
CA GLY A 19 -4.86 -1.58 -17.34
C GLY A 19 -5.50 -2.20 -16.10
N ALA A 20 -4.72 -2.83 -15.20
CA ALA A 20 -5.22 -3.29 -13.92
C ALA A 20 -5.70 -2.12 -13.03
N ASP A 21 -6.67 -2.38 -12.14
CA ASP A 21 -7.14 -1.40 -11.17
C ASP A 21 -6.10 -1.22 -10.06
N PHE A 22 -5.14 -0.34 -10.31
CA PHE A 22 -3.98 -0.12 -9.45
C PHE A 22 -4.29 -0.08 -7.93
N PRO A 23 -5.22 0.75 -7.41
CA PRO A 23 -5.48 0.78 -5.97
C PRO A 23 -6.03 -0.54 -5.41
N ALA A 24 -6.82 -1.28 -6.18
CA ALA A 24 -7.29 -2.60 -5.76
C ALA A 24 -6.12 -3.58 -5.68
N GLU A 25 -5.27 -3.63 -6.71
CA GLU A 25 -4.08 -4.49 -6.74
C GLU A 25 -3.08 -4.17 -5.62
N VAL A 26 -2.91 -2.89 -5.27
CA VAL A 26 -2.07 -2.49 -4.13
C VAL A 26 -2.62 -3.05 -2.82
N ILE A 27 -3.93 -2.97 -2.60
CA ILE A 27 -4.57 -3.48 -1.38
C ILE A 27 -4.50 -5.01 -1.32
N THR A 28 -4.70 -5.69 -2.45
CA THR A 28 -4.52 -7.15 -2.56
C THR A 28 -3.09 -7.52 -2.19
N GLY A 29 -2.10 -6.90 -2.84
CA GLY A 29 -0.69 -7.18 -2.54
C GLY A 29 -0.30 -6.86 -1.09
N LEU A 30 -0.84 -5.78 -0.51
CA LEU A 30 -0.60 -5.46 0.90
C LEU A 30 -1.22 -6.51 1.83
N THR A 31 -2.44 -6.94 1.53
CA THR A 31 -3.13 -8.00 2.28
C THR A 31 -2.36 -9.31 2.20
N ASP A 32 -1.87 -9.71 1.03
CA ASP A 32 -1.08 -10.94 0.87
C ASP A 32 0.24 -10.91 1.64
N ARG A 33 0.87 -9.73 1.76
CA ARG A 33 2.13 -9.56 2.49
C ARG A 33 1.94 -9.52 4.00
N LEU A 34 0.85 -8.90 4.46
CA LEU A 34 0.55 -8.83 5.88
C LEU A 34 -0.08 -10.13 6.38
N GLY A 35 -0.87 -10.83 5.57
CA GLY A 35 -1.51 -12.10 5.94
C GLY A 35 -2.19 -12.01 7.31
N ASP A 36 -1.78 -12.88 8.23
CA ASP A 36 -2.27 -12.95 9.61
C ASP A 36 -1.55 -11.98 10.57
N ALA A 37 -0.90 -10.93 10.05
CA ALA A 37 -0.24 -9.92 10.86
C ALA A 37 -1.20 -9.23 11.85
N SER A 38 -0.63 -8.72 12.93
CA SER A 38 -1.41 -8.06 13.98
C SER A 38 -2.07 -6.78 13.46
N PRO A 39 -3.16 -6.30 14.08
CA PRO A 39 -3.74 -5.01 13.74
C PRO A 39 -2.73 -3.86 13.79
N GLN A 40 -1.76 -3.92 14.71
CA GLN A 40 -0.70 -2.92 14.86
C GLN A 40 0.23 -2.88 13.64
N ASP A 41 0.51 -4.02 13.02
CA ASP A 41 1.31 -4.08 11.80
C ASP A 41 0.62 -3.36 10.64
N TRP A 42 -0.71 -3.50 10.53
CA TRP A 42 -1.51 -2.73 9.58
C TRP A 42 -1.46 -1.22 9.84
N ALA A 43 -1.56 -0.80 11.10
CA ALA A 43 -1.48 0.61 11.48
C ALA A 43 -0.09 1.22 11.22
N GLY A 44 0.96 0.40 11.27
CA GLY A 44 2.35 0.82 10.98
C GLY A 44 2.65 1.00 9.49
N VAL A 45 1.73 0.65 8.59
CA VAL A 45 1.94 0.83 7.15
C VAL A 45 1.65 2.27 6.72
N GLU A 46 2.60 2.85 5.99
CA GLU A 46 2.43 4.14 5.33
C GLU A 46 2.37 3.98 3.81
N LEU A 47 1.30 4.48 3.19
CA LEU A 47 1.09 4.46 1.76
C LEU A 47 1.21 5.86 1.18
N PHE A 48 2.22 6.06 0.33
CA PHE A 48 2.44 7.32 -0.38
C PHE A 48 1.79 7.29 -1.76
N VAL A 49 0.92 8.26 -2.04
CA VAL A 49 0.23 8.36 -3.33
C VAL A 49 0.36 9.76 -3.94
N ASN A 50 0.35 9.83 -5.26
CA ASN A 50 0.56 11.11 -5.96
C ASN A 50 -0.68 12.01 -5.99
N THR A 51 -1.89 11.46 -5.78
CA THR A 51 -3.13 12.21 -5.94
C THR A 51 -4.11 11.98 -4.81
N ARG A 52 -4.87 13.02 -4.46
CA ARG A 52 -5.98 12.95 -3.49
C ARG A 52 -7.08 12.00 -3.94
N ARG A 53 -7.32 11.88 -5.25
CA ARG A 53 -8.29 10.94 -5.81
C ARG A 53 -7.87 9.50 -5.50
N MET A 54 -6.60 9.15 -5.68
CA MET A 54 -6.07 7.81 -5.35
C MET A 54 -6.16 7.55 -3.85
N GLN A 55 -5.76 8.52 -3.03
CA GLN A 55 -5.84 8.45 -1.57
C GLN A 55 -7.26 8.12 -1.10
N ARG A 56 -8.27 8.84 -1.60
CA ARG A 56 -9.69 8.57 -1.27
C ARG A 56 -10.12 7.18 -1.74
N ARG A 57 -9.84 6.82 -3.00
CA ARG A 57 -10.21 5.51 -3.55
C ARG A 57 -9.62 4.35 -2.74
N MET A 58 -8.36 4.46 -2.29
CA MET A 58 -7.75 3.45 -1.43
C MET A 58 -8.43 3.36 -0.05
N LYS A 59 -8.78 4.50 0.55
CA LYS A 59 -9.56 4.52 1.81
C LYS A 59 -10.91 3.85 1.63
N ASP A 60 -11.65 4.19 0.58
CA ASP A 60 -12.97 3.61 0.30
C ASP A 60 -12.90 2.09 0.14
N LEU A 61 -11.91 1.59 -0.62
CA LEU A 61 -11.70 0.16 -0.81
C LEU A 61 -11.33 -0.56 0.50
N LEU A 62 -10.47 0.03 1.32
CA LEU A 62 -10.12 -0.54 2.62
C LEU A 62 -11.30 -0.55 3.59
N SER A 63 -12.14 0.49 3.57
CA SER A 63 -13.34 0.60 4.40
C SER A 63 -14.46 -0.34 3.97
N ALA A 64 -14.53 -0.69 2.68
CA ALA A 64 -15.47 -1.69 2.16
C ALA A 64 -15.03 -3.14 2.44
N GLY A 65 -13.76 -3.34 2.80
CA GLY A 65 -13.20 -4.65 3.12
C GLY A 65 -13.41 -5.08 4.58
N PRO A 66 -12.79 -6.21 4.98
CA PRO A 66 -12.79 -6.69 6.36
C PRO A 66 -12.25 -5.65 7.34
N ALA A 67 -12.85 -5.60 8.53
CA ALA A 67 -12.45 -4.68 9.61
C ALA A 67 -10.97 -4.86 9.97
N ARG A 68 -10.22 -3.76 9.94
CA ARG A 68 -8.79 -3.68 10.24
C ARG A 68 -8.40 -2.26 10.63
N LEU A 69 -7.26 -2.08 11.28
CA LEU A 69 -6.66 -0.74 11.42
C LEU A 69 -6.20 -0.27 10.04
N LEU A 70 -6.45 0.99 9.74
CA LEU A 70 -6.14 1.55 8.43
C LEU A 70 -4.66 1.99 8.36
N PRO A 71 -3.98 1.73 7.25
CA PRO A 71 -2.67 2.33 6.98
C PRO A 71 -2.78 3.85 6.87
N ALA A 72 -1.69 4.55 7.19
CA ALA A 72 -1.57 5.98 6.96
C ALA A 72 -1.37 6.25 5.46
N ILE A 73 -2.42 6.72 4.78
CA ILE A 73 -2.32 7.05 3.35
C ILE A 73 -2.04 8.55 3.20
N ARG A 74 -0.85 8.90 2.69
CA ARG A 74 -0.33 10.27 2.57
C ARG A 74 -0.09 10.66 1.11
N LEU A 75 -0.08 11.96 0.84
CA LEU A 75 0.34 12.47 -0.47
C LEU A 75 1.85 12.62 -0.50
N VAL A 76 2.50 12.24 -1.61
CA VAL A 76 3.95 12.49 -1.78
C VAL A 76 4.29 13.98 -1.68
N THR A 77 3.34 14.85 -2.04
CA THR A 77 3.48 16.31 -1.99
C THR A 77 3.02 16.92 -0.67
N ASP A 78 2.75 16.10 0.37
CA ASP A 78 2.33 16.63 1.67
C ASP A 78 3.49 17.38 2.32
N PRO A 79 3.34 18.67 2.69
CA PRO A 79 4.42 19.45 3.29
C PRO A 79 4.89 18.93 4.66
N ALA A 80 4.15 18.02 5.31
CA ALA A 80 4.54 17.40 6.58
C ALA A 80 5.50 16.20 6.42
N LEU A 81 6.03 15.94 5.22
CA LEU A 81 6.95 14.83 4.94
C LEU A 81 8.43 15.17 5.05
N THR A 82 8.76 16.39 5.48
CA THR A 82 10.13 16.90 5.71
C THR A 82 10.34 17.12 7.20
#